data_AF-A0A535YX24-F1
#
_entry.id   AF-A0A535YX24-F1
#
_cell.length_a   1.000
_cell.length_b   1.000
_cell.length_c   1.000
_cell.angle_alpha   90.00
_cell.angle_beta   90.00
_cell.angle_gamma   90.00
#
_symmetry.space_group_name_H-M   'P 1'
#
loop_
_entity.id
_entity.type
_entity.pdbx_description
1 polymer ?
#
loop_
_entity_poly.entity_id
_entity_poly.type
_entity_poly.pdbx_seq_one_letter_code
_entity_poly.pdbx_strand_id
1 'polypeptide(L)'
;MALPVPNLDDRRFQDLVDDAKRLVQQKCPEWTDHNVSDPGVTLIETFAWMTDQVLYRLNRVPDRNYVKFLELIGVRLFPPTAARAPITFWLAGPQPAAVHIRPGTQVATLRTEADEAIAFTTVGDLAIIPASLNRLASTHAGEREVSDHTDALEAKTAFYCFDKVPKPDDMLLVGLSEAVPSCAVTLRFKCDIEGVGVDPENPPLIWEAWDGYGWSPCEVDRDGTGGLNRDGDLVLHVPKSHTVSVIDQQRAGWLRGRVLKPEPDQPTYSASPTIKGLTAFTIGGTAEAVNAELIENELLGVSEGVPGQRFGLKHRPVVPG
;
A
#
# COMPACT_ATOMS: atom_id res chain seq x y z
N MET A 1 -16.40 12.28 11.02
CA MET A 1 -16.87 12.69 12.36
C MET A 1 -18.39 12.85 12.26
N ALA A 2 -19.17 12.00 12.93
CA ALA A 2 -20.62 12.06 12.87
C ALA A 2 -21.12 13.37 13.53
N LEU A 3 -22.15 13.99 12.96
CA LEU A 3 -22.82 15.13 13.59
C LEU A 3 -23.38 14.67 14.95
N PRO A 4 -23.29 15.50 16.01
CA PRO A 4 -23.79 15.13 17.33
C PRO A 4 -25.30 14.92 17.25
N VAL A 5 -25.76 13.74 17.68
CA VAL A 5 -27.18 13.41 17.74
C VAL A 5 -27.78 14.15 18.94
N PRO A 6 -28.81 15.00 18.75
CA PRO A 6 -29.44 15.67 19.87
C PRO A 6 -30.28 14.67 20.68
N ASN A 7 -30.09 14.63 22.00
CA ASN A 7 -31.08 14.03 22.90
C ASN A 7 -32.30 14.96 22.90
N LEU A 8 -33.45 14.43 22.50
CA LEU A 8 -34.71 15.18 22.51
C LEU A 8 -35.21 15.39 23.95
N ASP A 9 -34.85 14.47 24.84
CA ASP A 9 -35.09 14.56 26.28
C ASP A 9 -33.89 13.93 27.00
N ASP A 10 -33.25 14.66 27.91
CA ASP A 10 -32.04 14.26 28.63
C ASP A 10 -32.31 13.79 30.07
N ARG A 11 -33.58 13.77 30.50
CA ARG A 11 -33.98 13.29 31.82
C ARG A 11 -33.71 11.81 31.96
N ARG A 12 -33.09 11.44 33.08
CA ARG A 12 -32.85 10.06 33.49
C ARG A 12 -33.86 9.64 34.54
N PHE A 13 -33.94 8.33 34.78
CA PHE A 13 -34.73 7.74 35.87
C PHE A 13 -34.75 8.57 37.17
N GLN A 14 -33.58 8.96 37.69
CA GLN A 14 -33.50 9.69 38.96
C GLN A 14 -34.12 11.08 38.88
N ASP A 15 -33.92 11.79 37.76
CA ASP A 15 -34.51 13.11 37.54
C ASP A 15 -36.05 13.02 37.52
N LEU A 16 -36.59 11.95 36.93
CA LEU A 16 -38.03 11.67 36.90
C LEU A 16 -38.60 11.36 38.30
N VAL A 17 -37.87 10.58 39.11
CA VAL A 17 -38.26 10.27 40.50
C VAL A 17 -38.22 11.53 41.37
N ASP A 18 -37.18 12.35 41.22
CA ASP A 18 -37.00 13.57 42.02
C ASP A 18 -38.03 14.63 41.65
N ASP A 19 -38.36 14.79 40.37
CA ASP A 19 -39.43 15.67 39.90
C ASP A 19 -40.80 15.23 40.43
N ALA A 20 -41.09 13.93 40.41
CA ALA A 20 -42.34 13.38 40.94
C ALA A 20 -42.45 13.60 42.46
N LYS A 21 -41.37 13.34 43.22
CA LYS A 21 -41.33 13.61 44.66
C LYS A 21 -41.53 15.09 44.98
N ARG A 22 -40.92 15.99 44.20
CA ARG A 22 -41.11 17.45 44.34
C ARG A 22 -42.56 17.85 44.10
N LEU A 23 -43.22 17.23 43.12
CA LEU A 23 -44.63 17.50 42.80
C LEU A 23 -45.58 17.00 43.90
N VAL A 24 -45.29 15.83 44.48
CA VAL A 24 -46.04 15.28 45.63
C VAL A 24 -45.97 16.23 46.83
N GLN A 25 -44.77 16.70 47.19
CA GLN A 25 -44.59 17.62 48.31
C GLN A 25 -45.38 18.93 48.16
N GLN A 26 -45.60 19.38 46.92
CA GLN A 26 -46.35 20.61 46.65
C GLN A 26 -47.86 20.42 46.61
N LYS A 27 -48.32 19.24 46.16
CA LYS A 27 -49.75 19.01 45.83
C LYS A 27 -50.48 18.12 46.82
N CYS A 28 -49.76 17.30 47.58
CA CYS A 28 -50.32 16.31 48.50
C CYS A 28 -49.64 16.41 49.88
N PRO A 29 -49.81 17.53 50.61
CA PRO A 29 -49.18 17.73 51.92
C PRO A 29 -49.61 16.70 52.97
N GLU A 30 -50.76 16.03 52.77
CA GLU A 30 -51.23 14.92 53.58
C GLU A 30 -50.42 13.61 53.43
N TRP A 31 -49.61 13.47 52.37
CA TRP A 31 -48.75 12.30 52.18
C TRP A 31 -47.42 12.54 52.88
N THR A 32 -47.20 11.88 54.02
CA THR A 32 -46.08 12.15 54.93
C THR A 32 -44.98 11.10 54.94
N ASP A 33 -45.25 9.88 54.46
CA ASP A 33 -44.25 8.82 54.32
C ASP A 33 -43.60 8.90 52.94
N HIS A 34 -42.29 9.14 52.90
CA HIS A 34 -41.51 9.24 51.66
C HIS A 34 -40.35 8.25 51.63
N ASN A 35 -40.41 7.21 52.47
CA ASN A 35 -39.39 6.18 52.50
C ASN A 35 -39.45 5.30 51.25
N VAL A 36 -38.34 4.64 50.91
CA VAL A 36 -38.26 3.72 49.76
C VAL A 36 -39.26 2.56 49.88
N SER A 37 -39.65 2.20 51.11
CA SER A 37 -40.63 1.14 51.39
C SER A 37 -42.09 1.58 51.24
N ASP A 38 -42.36 2.87 51.00
CA ASP A 38 -43.72 3.35 50.77
C ASP A 38 -44.23 2.83 49.40
N PRO A 39 -45.41 2.16 49.35
CA PRO A 39 -46.02 1.74 48.11
C PRO A 39 -46.22 2.89 47.10
N GLY A 40 -46.47 4.12 47.58
CA GLY A 40 -46.61 5.28 46.70
C GLY A 40 -45.28 5.66 46.03
N VAL A 41 -44.17 5.61 46.76
CA VAL A 41 -42.81 5.80 46.20
C VAL A 41 -42.47 4.68 45.22
N THR A 42 -42.86 3.43 45.51
CA THR A 42 -42.68 2.29 44.58
C THR A 42 -43.43 2.50 43.26
N LEU A 43 -44.64 3.07 43.31
CA LEU A 43 -45.38 3.43 42.09
C LEU A 43 -44.67 4.54 41.31
N ILE A 44 -44.17 5.58 41.99
CA ILE A 44 -43.38 6.64 41.35
C ILE A 44 -42.17 6.06 40.63
N GLU A 45 -41.41 5.18 41.29
CA GLU A 45 -40.26 4.51 40.68
C GLU A 45 -40.68 3.64 39.48
N THR A 46 -41.80 2.91 39.58
CA THR A 46 -42.31 2.10 38.46
C THR A 46 -42.66 2.96 37.25
N PHE A 47 -43.37 4.08 37.44
CA PHE A 47 -43.74 4.99 36.36
C PHE A 47 -42.54 5.76 35.80
N ALA A 48 -41.58 6.14 36.66
CA ALA A 48 -40.32 6.74 36.23
C ALA A 48 -39.52 5.77 35.36
N TRP A 49 -39.45 4.49 35.73
CA TRP A 49 -38.82 3.45 34.92
C TRP A 49 -39.52 3.27 33.56
N MET A 50 -40.85 3.18 33.55
CA MET A 50 -41.60 3.09 32.28
C MET A 50 -41.35 4.31 31.38
N THR A 51 -41.28 5.50 31.95
CA THR A 51 -41.04 6.75 31.23
C THR A 51 -39.61 6.81 30.69
N ASP A 52 -38.61 6.43 31.49
CA ASP A 52 -37.21 6.31 31.08
C ASP A 52 -37.05 5.39 29.85
N GLN A 53 -37.78 4.27 29.81
CA GLN A 53 -37.82 3.39 28.62
C GLN A 53 -38.45 4.06 27.38
N VAL A 54 -39.44 4.94 27.55
CA VAL A 54 -40.03 5.72 26.45
C VAL A 54 -39.06 6.80 25.97
N LEU A 55 -38.41 7.52 26.88
CA LEU A 55 -37.40 8.54 26.55
C LEU A 55 -36.23 7.92 25.78
N TYR A 56 -35.77 6.75 26.21
CA TYR A 56 -34.76 5.97 25.48
C TYR A 56 -35.17 5.67 24.03
N ARG A 57 -36.43 5.25 23.81
CA ARG A 57 -36.94 4.98 22.45
C ARG A 57 -37.09 6.26 21.64
N LEU A 58 -37.54 7.35 22.26
CA LEU A 58 -37.68 8.65 21.61
C LEU A 58 -36.33 9.16 21.10
N ASN A 59 -35.28 9.05 21.92
CA ASN A 59 -33.92 9.44 21.55
C ASN A 59 -33.30 8.56 20.44
N ARG A 60 -33.92 7.41 20.10
CA ARG A 60 -33.53 6.56 18.95
C ARG A 60 -34.30 6.84 17.66
N VAL A 61 -35.42 7.57 17.72
CA VAL A 61 -36.17 8.00 16.52
C VAL A 61 -35.35 8.93 15.62
N PRO A 62 -34.56 9.90 16.13
CA PRO A 62 -33.67 10.73 15.32
C PRO A 62 -32.71 9.92 14.46
N ASP A 63 -32.05 8.90 15.00
CA ASP A 63 -31.10 8.06 14.26
C ASP A 63 -31.77 7.31 13.12
N ARG A 64 -32.94 6.72 13.39
CA ARG A 64 -33.71 6.01 12.36
C ARG A 64 -34.19 6.96 11.27
N ASN A 65 -34.69 8.14 11.65
CA ASN A 65 -35.13 9.15 10.70
C ASN A 65 -33.97 9.67 9.85
N TYR A 66 -32.80 9.90 10.46
CA TYR A 66 -31.59 10.29 9.76
C TYR A 66 -31.19 9.28 8.69
N VAL A 67 -31.12 7.98 9.03
CA VAL A 67 -30.84 6.92 8.05
C VAL A 67 -31.90 6.86 6.95
N LYS A 68 -33.19 7.03 7.29
CA LYS A 68 -34.27 7.04 6.28
C LYS A 68 -34.25 8.28 5.38
N PHE A 69 -33.88 9.45 5.88
CA PHE A 69 -33.68 10.63 5.04
C PHE A 69 -32.48 10.45 4.12
N LEU A 70 -31.38 9.86 4.59
CA LEU A 70 -30.24 9.48 3.76
C LEU A 70 -30.65 8.51 2.65
N GLU A 71 -31.39 7.45 2.97
CA GLU A 71 -31.92 6.50 1.98
C GLU A 71 -32.84 7.19 0.95
N LEU A 72 -33.70 8.13 1.39
CA LEU A 72 -34.63 8.86 0.50
C LEU A 72 -33.91 9.77 -0.50
N ILE A 73 -32.81 10.41 -0.10
CA ILE A 73 -31.97 11.22 -1.01
C ILE A 73 -30.98 10.35 -1.81
N GLY A 74 -31.10 9.02 -1.73
CA GLY A 74 -30.33 8.07 -2.53
C GLY A 74 -28.95 7.71 -1.96
N VAL A 75 -28.63 8.13 -0.74
CA VAL A 75 -27.37 7.73 -0.07
C VAL A 75 -27.47 6.24 0.28
N ARG A 76 -26.47 5.48 -0.17
CA ARG A 76 -26.33 4.05 0.13
C ARG A 76 -24.98 3.83 0.80
N LEU A 77 -24.91 2.84 1.68
CA LEU A 77 -23.62 2.37 2.17
C LEU A 77 -22.79 1.86 1.00
N PHE A 78 -21.49 2.18 1.01
CA PHE A 78 -20.57 1.60 0.05
C PHE A 78 -20.56 0.08 0.23
N PRO A 79 -20.65 -0.69 -0.87
CA PRO A 79 -20.51 -2.14 -0.78
C PRO A 79 -19.11 -2.51 -0.29
N PRO A 80 -18.93 -3.69 0.32
CA PRO A 80 -17.59 -4.20 0.60
C PRO A 80 -16.80 -4.30 -0.71
N THR A 81 -15.60 -3.73 -0.73
CA THR A 81 -14.67 -3.80 -1.85
C THR A 81 -13.59 -4.83 -1.57
N ALA A 82 -13.20 -5.61 -2.58
CA ALA A 82 -12.13 -6.59 -2.45
C ALA A 82 -10.81 -5.92 -2.02
N ALA A 83 -10.08 -6.60 -1.15
CA ALA A 83 -8.72 -6.19 -0.81
C ALA A 83 -7.82 -6.30 -2.05
N ARG A 84 -6.89 -5.36 -2.19
CA ARG A 84 -5.89 -5.34 -3.28
C ARG A 84 -4.50 -5.35 -2.66
N ALA A 85 -3.60 -6.13 -3.24
CA ALA A 85 -2.21 -6.20 -2.78
C ALA A 85 -1.27 -6.42 -3.98
N PRO A 86 -0.09 -5.78 -4.00
CA PRO A 86 1.00 -6.19 -4.87
C PRO A 86 1.56 -7.54 -4.39
N ILE A 87 1.82 -8.45 -5.33
CA ILE A 87 2.36 -9.78 -5.03
C ILE A 87 3.60 -10.00 -5.89
N THR A 88 4.72 -10.21 -5.22
CA THR A 88 6.00 -10.50 -5.87
C THR A 88 6.20 -12.00 -6.04
N PHE A 89 6.43 -12.40 -7.29
CA PHE A 89 6.83 -13.76 -7.65
C PHE A 89 8.36 -13.79 -7.79
N TRP A 90 9.01 -14.55 -6.90
CA TRP A 90 10.45 -14.77 -6.95
C TRP A 90 10.78 -16.02 -7.77
N LEU A 91 11.70 -15.88 -8.71
CA LEU A 91 12.23 -16.99 -9.49
C LEU A 91 13.33 -17.70 -8.68
N ALA A 92 13.47 -19.01 -8.88
CA ALA A 92 14.56 -19.78 -8.25
C ALA A 92 15.96 -19.33 -8.73
N GLY A 93 16.01 -18.64 -9.87
CA GLY A 93 17.20 -18.03 -10.44
C GLY A 93 16.88 -17.35 -11.77
N PRO A 94 17.85 -16.61 -12.35
CA PRO A 94 17.68 -15.94 -13.64
C PRO A 94 17.27 -16.93 -14.73
N GLN A 95 16.30 -16.54 -15.56
CA GLN A 95 15.79 -17.37 -16.64
C GLN A 95 16.32 -16.89 -17.99
N PRO A 96 16.52 -17.77 -18.98
CA PRO A 96 16.97 -17.37 -20.32
C PRO A 96 15.85 -16.76 -21.17
N ALA A 97 14.59 -16.89 -20.76
CA ALA A 97 13.42 -16.40 -21.48
C ALA A 97 12.42 -15.78 -20.49
N ALA A 98 11.52 -14.93 -21.01
CA ALA A 98 10.48 -14.30 -20.22
C ALA A 98 9.54 -15.31 -19.58
N VAL A 99 9.29 -15.16 -18.28
CA VAL A 99 8.29 -15.95 -17.54
C VAL A 99 7.02 -15.14 -17.42
N HIS A 100 5.91 -15.67 -17.93
CA HIS A 100 4.61 -14.99 -17.89
C HIS A 100 3.75 -15.52 -16.75
N ILE A 101 3.31 -14.61 -15.89
CA ILE A 101 2.24 -14.83 -14.90
C ILE A 101 0.97 -14.23 -15.47
N ARG A 102 0.04 -15.10 -15.88
CA ARG A 102 -1.21 -14.69 -16.53
C ARG A 102 -2.18 -14.10 -15.51
N PRO A 103 -3.07 -13.19 -15.92
CA PRO A 103 -4.23 -12.81 -15.10
C PRO A 103 -5.08 -14.05 -14.79
N GLY A 104 -5.70 -14.08 -13.62
CA GLY A 104 -6.38 -15.27 -13.13
C GLY A 104 -5.47 -16.23 -12.35
N THR A 105 -4.16 -15.99 -12.30
CA THR A 105 -3.24 -16.77 -11.45
C THR A 105 -3.58 -16.54 -9.98
N GLN A 106 -3.84 -17.62 -9.25
CA GLN A 106 -4.19 -17.60 -7.83
C GLN A 106 -2.98 -17.83 -6.93
N VAL A 107 -2.92 -17.09 -5.84
CA VAL A 107 -1.99 -17.26 -4.74
C VAL A 107 -2.77 -17.17 -3.43
N ALA A 108 -2.27 -17.78 -2.37
CA ALA A 108 -2.98 -17.79 -1.10
C ALA A 108 -2.03 -17.66 0.09
N THR A 109 -2.55 -17.17 1.19
CA THR A 109 -1.86 -17.23 2.49
C THR A 109 -1.69 -18.68 2.94
N LEU A 110 -0.78 -18.89 3.89
CA LEU A 110 -0.64 -20.19 4.54
C LEU A 110 -1.94 -20.53 5.29
N ARG A 111 -2.48 -21.72 5.01
CA ARG A 111 -3.57 -22.30 5.81
C ARG A 111 -3.00 -22.74 7.16
N THR A 112 -3.65 -22.35 8.25
CA THR A 112 -3.35 -22.86 9.60
C THR A 112 -4.51 -23.71 10.10
N GLU A 113 -4.39 -24.32 11.28
CA GLU A 113 -5.52 -25.00 11.91
C GLU A 113 -6.64 -24.02 12.32
N ALA A 114 -6.28 -22.76 12.60
CA ALA A 114 -7.19 -21.71 13.05
C ALA A 114 -7.77 -20.88 11.90
N ASP A 115 -7.01 -20.70 10.81
CA ASP A 115 -7.35 -19.78 9.72
C ASP A 115 -7.37 -20.49 8.37
N GLU A 116 -8.45 -20.25 7.62
CA GLU A 116 -8.54 -20.66 6.22
C GLU A 116 -7.60 -19.82 5.34
N ALA A 117 -7.15 -20.41 4.24
CA ALA A 117 -6.31 -19.72 3.28
C ALA A 117 -7.10 -18.61 2.58
N ILE A 118 -6.56 -17.39 2.59
CA ILE A 118 -7.14 -16.24 1.91
C ILE A 118 -6.52 -16.19 0.51
N ALA A 119 -7.34 -16.40 -0.51
CA ALA A 119 -6.91 -16.39 -1.90
C ALA A 119 -6.88 -14.97 -2.49
N PHE A 120 -5.88 -14.70 -3.30
CA PHE A 120 -5.75 -13.53 -4.15
C PHE A 120 -5.56 -13.99 -5.60
N THR A 121 -6.17 -13.28 -6.53
CA THR A 121 -6.09 -13.53 -7.96
C THR A 121 -5.43 -12.34 -8.66
N THR A 122 -4.41 -12.61 -9.46
CA THR A 122 -3.74 -11.61 -10.29
C THR A 122 -4.69 -11.03 -11.34
N VAL A 123 -4.64 -9.71 -11.56
CA VAL A 123 -5.57 -9.00 -12.45
C VAL A 123 -4.94 -8.65 -13.79
N GLY A 124 -3.63 -8.37 -13.81
CA GLY A 124 -2.86 -8.05 -15.01
C GLY A 124 -1.92 -9.18 -15.42
N ASP A 125 -1.56 -9.20 -16.71
CA ASP A 125 -0.45 -10.02 -17.18
C ASP A 125 0.87 -9.43 -16.66
N LEU A 126 1.72 -10.28 -16.09
CA LEU A 126 3.06 -9.92 -15.64
C LEU A 126 4.07 -10.74 -16.46
N ALA A 127 4.87 -10.05 -17.25
CA ALA A 127 6.03 -10.62 -17.93
C ALA A 127 7.29 -10.34 -17.11
N ILE A 128 7.91 -11.37 -16.55
CA ILE A 128 9.21 -11.28 -15.90
C ILE A 128 10.27 -11.40 -17.00
N ILE A 129 10.74 -10.26 -17.50
CA ILE A 129 11.65 -10.16 -18.64
C ILE A 129 13.09 -10.38 -18.16
N PRO A 130 13.86 -11.31 -18.76
CA PRO A 130 15.26 -11.46 -18.41
C PRO A 130 16.07 -10.27 -18.90
N ALA A 131 16.82 -9.66 -18.00
CA ALA A 131 17.78 -8.61 -18.34
C ALA A 131 19.18 -8.97 -17.87
N SER A 132 20.18 -8.39 -18.51
CA SER A 132 21.57 -8.40 -18.09
C SER A 132 22.11 -6.98 -18.06
N LEU A 133 23.25 -6.78 -17.40
CA LEU A 133 23.98 -5.51 -17.53
C LEU A 133 24.46 -5.37 -18.98
N ASN A 134 24.20 -4.21 -19.59
CA ASN A 134 24.65 -3.85 -20.93
C ASN A 134 25.61 -2.66 -20.88
N ARG A 135 25.30 -1.65 -20.06
CA ARG A 135 26.11 -0.43 -19.93
C ARG A 135 26.25 0.00 -18.48
N LEU A 136 27.38 0.61 -18.17
CA LEU A 136 27.62 1.24 -16.89
C LEU A 136 28.31 2.58 -17.09
N ALA A 137 27.76 3.62 -16.50
CA ALA A 137 28.27 4.97 -16.65
C ALA A 137 28.06 5.78 -15.37
N SER A 138 28.73 6.92 -15.26
CA SER A 138 28.48 7.91 -14.21
C SER A 138 28.33 9.32 -14.80
N THR A 139 27.59 10.17 -14.10
CA THR A 139 27.52 11.61 -14.38
C THR A 139 27.63 12.37 -13.07
N HIS A 140 28.30 13.53 -13.11
CA HIS A 140 28.47 14.39 -11.95
C HIS A 140 27.38 15.44 -11.86
N ALA A 141 27.15 15.96 -10.65
CA ALA A 141 26.16 16.97 -10.38
C ALA A 141 26.35 18.22 -11.27
N GLY A 142 25.34 18.54 -12.08
CA GLY A 142 25.33 19.72 -12.95
C GLY A 142 26.09 19.55 -14.27
N GLU A 143 26.71 18.39 -14.51
CA GLU A 143 27.37 18.07 -15.77
C GLU A 143 26.41 17.33 -16.73
N ARG A 144 26.66 17.46 -18.03
CA ARG A 144 25.94 16.71 -19.08
C ARG A 144 26.78 15.59 -19.66
N GLU A 145 28.07 15.56 -19.33
CA GLU A 145 29.00 14.57 -19.85
C GLU A 145 28.81 13.26 -19.08
N VAL A 146 28.68 12.17 -19.83
CA VAL A 146 28.51 10.83 -19.28
C VAL A 146 29.85 10.13 -19.43
N SER A 147 30.41 9.67 -18.30
CA SER A 147 31.62 8.85 -18.30
C SER A 147 31.23 7.38 -18.43
N ASP A 148 31.53 6.75 -19.56
CA ASP A 148 31.31 5.32 -19.78
C ASP A 148 32.40 4.50 -19.05
N HIS A 149 31.97 3.54 -18.23
CA HIS A 149 32.82 2.63 -17.46
C HIS A 149 32.71 1.17 -17.94
N THR A 150 32.01 0.91 -19.05
CA THR A 150 31.75 -0.44 -19.56
C THR A 150 33.06 -1.19 -19.85
N ASP A 151 34.02 -0.56 -20.54
CA ASP A 151 35.33 -1.17 -20.84
C ASP A 151 36.15 -1.42 -19.57
N ALA A 152 36.11 -0.49 -18.61
CA ALA A 152 36.79 -0.65 -17.32
C ALA A 152 36.22 -1.84 -16.53
N LEU A 153 34.90 -2.01 -16.57
CA LEU A 153 34.20 -3.13 -15.94
C LEU A 153 34.58 -4.48 -16.57
N GLU A 154 34.63 -4.55 -17.91
CA GLU A 154 35.06 -5.75 -18.63
C GLU A 154 36.52 -6.11 -18.32
N ALA A 155 37.39 -5.10 -18.24
CA ALA A 155 38.78 -5.23 -17.84
C ALA A 155 38.97 -5.46 -16.32
N LYS A 156 37.90 -5.44 -15.52
CA LYS A 156 37.92 -5.53 -14.04
C LYS A 156 38.82 -4.48 -13.39
N THR A 157 38.90 -3.31 -14.01
CA THR A 157 39.63 -2.15 -13.49
C THR A 157 38.69 -1.34 -12.60
N ALA A 158 39.14 -1.01 -11.39
CA ALA A 158 38.33 -0.23 -10.45
C ALA A 158 38.12 1.21 -10.97
N PHE A 159 36.91 1.74 -10.78
CA PHE A 159 36.57 3.13 -11.04
C PHE A 159 35.69 3.67 -9.92
N TYR A 160 35.65 5.00 -9.76
CA TYR A 160 34.79 5.64 -8.77
C TYR A 160 33.33 5.63 -9.23
N CYS A 161 32.42 5.26 -8.33
CA CYS A 161 30.98 5.24 -8.59
C CYS A 161 30.42 6.66 -8.85
N PHE A 162 30.95 7.63 -8.10
CA PHE A 162 30.59 9.06 -8.16
C PHE A 162 31.86 9.93 -8.23
N ASP A 163 31.75 11.25 -8.09
CA ASP A 163 32.94 12.10 -7.91
C ASP A 163 33.73 11.65 -6.67
N LYS A 164 35.04 11.94 -6.60
CA LYS A 164 35.95 11.48 -5.53
C LYS A 164 35.40 11.71 -4.12
N VAL A 165 34.71 12.83 -3.94
CA VAL A 165 33.84 13.08 -2.79
C VAL A 165 32.42 13.24 -3.36
N PRO A 166 31.51 12.29 -3.11
CA PRO A 166 30.18 12.30 -3.73
C PRO A 166 29.41 13.57 -3.38
N LYS A 167 28.87 14.22 -4.41
CA LYS A 167 28.02 15.41 -4.29
C LYS A 167 26.55 15.05 -4.50
N PRO A 168 25.61 15.80 -3.90
CA PRO A 168 24.19 15.66 -4.23
C PRO A 168 24.00 15.77 -5.75
N ASP A 169 23.19 14.86 -6.31
CA ASP A 169 22.92 14.68 -7.73
C ASP A 169 24.05 14.08 -8.58
N ASP A 170 25.13 13.58 -7.98
CA ASP A 170 25.98 12.60 -8.66
C ASP A 170 25.17 11.32 -8.93
N MET A 171 25.34 10.73 -10.11
CA MET A 171 24.55 9.58 -10.54
C MET A 171 25.43 8.46 -11.11
N LEU A 172 25.13 7.23 -10.69
CA LEU A 172 25.55 6.01 -11.36
C LEU A 172 24.42 5.54 -12.28
N LEU A 173 24.69 5.36 -13.56
CA LEU A 173 23.75 4.91 -14.58
C LEU A 173 24.01 3.44 -14.90
N VAL A 174 22.99 2.60 -14.71
CA VAL A 174 23.01 1.17 -14.99
C VAL A 174 22.08 0.91 -16.17
N GLY A 175 22.66 0.60 -17.33
CA GLY A 175 21.91 0.26 -18.53
C GLY A 175 21.68 -1.24 -18.62
N LEU A 176 20.42 -1.65 -18.51
CA LEU A 176 19.99 -3.04 -18.73
C LEU A 176 19.82 -3.35 -20.23
N SER A 177 20.00 -4.61 -20.60
CA SER A 177 19.80 -5.08 -21.98
C SER A 177 18.38 -4.83 -22.51
N GLU A 178 17.38 -4.93 -21.64
CA GLU A 178 15.97 -4.70 -21.95
C GLU A 178 15.30 -3.84 -20.86
N ALA A 179 14.16 -3.24 -21.19
CA ALA A 179 13.27 -2.70 -20.17
C ALA A 179 12.57 -3.83 -19.40
N VAL A 180 12.46 -3.65 -18.09
CA VAL A 180 11.94 -4.65 -17.14
C VAL A 180 10.81 -4.08 -16.26
N PRO A 181 9.68 -3.66 -16.86
CA PRO A 181 8.55 -3.12 -16.10
C PRO A 181 8.02 -4.14 -15.09
N SER A 182 7.70 -3.66 -13.88
CA SER A 182 7.17 -4.49 -12.78
C SER A 182 8.09 -5.65 -12.35
N CYS A 183 9.36 -5.64 -12.74
CA CYS A 183 10.30 -6.71 -12.39
C CYS A 183 11.10 -6.38 -11.12
N ALA A 184 11.53 -7.41 -10.42
CA ALA A 184 12.54 -7.32 -9.38
C ALA A 184 13.92 -7.61 -9.99
N VAL A 185 14.83 -6.64 -9.92
CA VAL A 185 16.18 -6.71 -10.50
C VAL A 185 17.21 -6.75 -9.40
N THR A 186 18.15 -7.69 -9.50
CA THR A 186 19.35 -7.72 -8.67
C THR A 186 20.49 -7.02 -9.38
N LEU A 187 21.10 -6.06 -8.69
CA LEU A 187 22.38 -5.46 -9.01
C LEU A 187 23.42 -6.02 -8.04
N ARG A 188 24.29 -6.89 -8.53
CA ARG A 188 25.35 -7.52 -7.75
C ARG A 188 26.64 -6.75 -7.91
N PHE A 189 27.04 -6.07 -6.85
CA PHE A 189 28.23 -5.22 -6.82
C PHE A 189 29.45 -5.97 -6.28
N LYS A 190 30.60 -5.64 -6.86
CA LYS A 190 31.94 -5.91 -6.34
C LYS A 190 32.60 -4.58 -6.05
N CYS A 191 32.75 -4.25 -4.77
CA CYS A 191 33.23 -2.95 -4.30
C CYS A 191 34.38 -3.11 -3.31
N ASP A 192 35.34 -2.19 -3.33
CA ASP A 192 36.28 -2.07 -2.22
C ASP A 192 35.72 -1.15 -1.14
N ILE A 193 36.00 -1.50 0.12
CA ILE A 193 35.60 -0.73 1.29
C ILE A 193 36.54 0.47 1.43
N GLU A 194 36.30 1.52 0.64
CA GLU A 194 36.96 2.84 0.79
C GLU A 194 35.97 3.95 1.19
N GLY A 195 34.67 3.75 1.02
CA GLY A 195 33.64 4.70 1.45
C GLY A 195 33.54 4.75 2.99
N VAL A 196 34.24 5.70 3.60
CA VAL A 196 34.15 5.94 5.05
C VAL A 196 33.01 6.93 5.31
N GLY A 197 32.17 6.65 6.32
CA GLY A 197 31.28 7.66 6.90
C GLY A 197 29.79 7.59 6.56
N VAL A 198 29.32 6.65 5.73
CA VAL A 198 27.88 6.43 5.49
C VAL A 198 27.30 5.40 6.47
N ASP A 199 26.05 5.61 6.88
CA ASP A 199 25.26 4.59 7.56
C ASP A 199 24.76 3.53 6.55
N PRO A 200 25.18 2.26 6.64
CA PRO A 200 24.75 1.20 5.74
C PRO A 200 23.23 0.98 5.68
N GLU A 201 22.51 1.28 6.76
CA GLU A 201 21.06 1.10 6.84
C GLU A 201 20.28 2.33 6.33
N ASN A 202 20.96 3.46 6.20
CA ASN A 202 20.35 4.71 5.73
C ASN A 202 21.32 5.53 4.86
N PRO A 203 21.77 5.00 3.71
CA PRO A 203 22.64 5.75 2.82
C PRO A 203 21.88 6.90 2.13
N PRO A 204 22.53 8.06 1.88
CA PRO A 204 21.91 9.16 1.14
C PRO A 204 21.87 8.85 -0.36
N LEU A 205 21.17 7.80 -0.75
CA LEU A 205 21.10 7.27 -2.11
C LEU A 205 19.66 6.91 -2.46
N ILE A 206 19.20 7.33 -3.62
CA ILE A 206 17.93 6.88 -4.19
C ILE A 206 18.16 6.09 -5.47
N TRP A 207 17.40 5.02 -5.66
CA TRP A 207 17.37 4.27 -6.91
C TRP A 207 16.13 4.65 -7.71
N GLU A 208 16.33 4.92 -9.00
CA GLU A 208 15.28 5.39 -9.89
C GLU A 208 15.36 4.65 -11.23
N ALA A 209 14.23 4.45 -11.89
CA ALA A 209 14.12 3.87 -13.22
C ALA A 209 13.52 4.88 -14.19
N TRP A 210 13.97 4.85 -15.44
CA TRP A 210 13.38 5.68 -16.49
C TRP A 210 11.99 5.16 -16.89
N ASP A 211 10.98 6.02 -16.86
CA ASP A 211 9.57 5.66 -17.13
C ASP A 211 9.02 6.15 -18.49
N GLY A 212 9.87 6.77 -19.31
CA GLY A 212 9.49 7.34 -20.61
C GLY A 212 9.32 8.86 -20.58
N TYR A 213 9.02 9.44 -19.42
CA TYR A 213 8.88 10.88 -19.22
C TYR A 213 9.97 11.43 -18.29
N GLY A 214 10.33 10.68 -17.26
CA GLY A 214 11.30 11.05 -16.26
C GLY A 214 11.82 9.85 -15.47
N TRP A 215 12.40 10.16 -14.32
CA TRP A 215 12.94 9.17 -13.40
C TRP A 215 11.95 8.94 -12.27
N SER A 216 11.47 7.70 -12.18
CA SER A 216 10.54 7.25 -11.14
C SER A 216 11.30 6.44 -10.08
N PRO A 217 11.03 6.63 -8.77
CA PRO A 217 11.72 5.91 -7.71
C PRO A 217 11.46 4.40 -7.79
N CYS A 218 12.51 3.61 -7.53
CA CYS A 218 12.43 2.17 -7.29
C CYS A 218 12.31 1.92 -5.80
N GLU A 219 11.51 0.94 -5.41
CA GLU A 219 11.52 0.42 -4.04
C GLU A 219 12.74 -0.48 -3.87
N VAL A 220 13.52 -0.25 -2.81
CA VAL A 220 14.67 -1.08 -2.44
C VAL A 220 14.16 -2.21 -1.54
N ASP A 221 14.10 -3.42 -2.08
CA ASP A 221 13.70 -4.63 -1.35
C ASP A 221 14.78 -5.03 -0.33
N ARG A 222 16.04 -4.94 -0.77
CA ARG A 222 17.21 -5.28 0.04
C ARG A 222 18.46 -4.59 -0.48
N ASP A 223 19.26 -4.00 0.40
CA ASP A 223 20.61 -3.53 0.09
C ASP A 223 21.65 -4.29 0.93
N GLY A 224 22.32 -5.28 0.33
CA GLY A 224 23.45 -5.97 0.95
C GLY A 224 24.79 -5.24 0.82
N THR A 225 24.85 -4.15 0.07
CA THR A 225 26.08 -3.38 -0.22
C THR A 225 26.35 -2.32 0.85
N GLY A 226 25.36 -2.00 1.69
CA GLY A 226 25.46 -0.99 2.73
C GLY A 226 25.78 0.40 2.16
N GLY A 227 25.01 0.82 1.14
CA GLY A 227 25.30 2.04 0.40
C GLY A 227 26.54 1.91 -0.50
N LEU A 228 26.67 0.81 -1.24
CA LEU A 228 27.78 0.52 -2.17
C LEU A 228 29.16 0.40 -1.53
N ASN A 229 29.25 0.29 -0.20
CA ASN A 229 30.51 0.24 0.54
C ASN A 229 31.17 -1.14 0.60
N ARG A 230 30.45 -2.21 0.27
CA ARG A 230 30.98 -3.59 0.24
C ARG A 230 30.36 -4.40 -0.87
N ASP A 231 30.99 -5.52 -1.17
CA ASP A 231 30.40 -6.59 -1.98
C ASP A 231 29.00 -6.97 -1.47
N GLY A 232 28.03 -6.99 -2.37
CA GLY A 232 26.66 -7.30 -1.99
C GLY A 232 25.69 -7.25 -3.16
N ASP A 233 24.49 -7.73 -2.90
CA ASP A 233 23.37 -7.67 -3.82
C ASP A 233 22.43 -6.55 -3.38
N LEU A 234 22.07 -5.68 -4.32
CA LEU A 234 21.00 -4.71 -4.20
C LEU A 234 19.80 -5.20 -5.02
N VAL A 235 18.64 -5.33 -4.41
CA VAL A 235 17.40 -5.80 -5.06
C VAL A 235 16.43 -4.64 -5.16
N LEU A 236 15.99 -4.34 -6.39
CA LEU A 236 15.11 -3.23 -6.71
C LEU A 236 13.81 -3.73 -7.32
N HIS A 237 12.66 -3.24 -6.83
CA HIS A 237 11.39 -3.36 -7.53
C HIS A 237 11.27 -2.20 -8.53
N VAL A 238 11.26 -2.57 -9.81
CA VAL A 238 11.24 -1.62 -10.93
C VAL A 238 9.80 -1.22 -11.25
N PRO A 239 9.48 0.07 -11.39
CA PRO A 239 8.13 0.54 -11.69
C PRO A 239 7.52 -0.08 -12.96
N LYS A 240 6.19 -0.24 -12.96
CA LYS A 240 5.42 -0.77 -14.10
C LYS A 240 5.57 0.03 -15.41
N SER A 241 5.95 1.30 -15.31
CA SER A 241 6.13 2.22 -16.43
C SER A 241 7.53 2.16 -17.03
N HIS A 242 8.45 1.35 -16.46
CA HIS A 242 9.82 1.32 -16.91
C HIS A 242 9.93 0.95 -18.39
N THR A 243 10.66 1.77 -19.13
CA THR A 243 10.82 1.66 -20.58
C THR A 243 12.25 1.98 -20.99
N VAL A 244 12.59 1.63 -22.22
CA VAL A 244 13.91 1.92 -22.78
C VAL A 244 14.07 3.40 -23.09
N SER A 245 15.29 3.90 -22.96
CA SER A 245 15.66 5.24 -23.40
C SER A 245 17.04 5.25 -24.02
N VAL A 246 17.40 6.36 -24.64
CA VAL A 246 18.73 6.61 -25.20
C VAL A 246 19.43 7.66 -24.36
N ILE A 247 20.51 7.27 -23.70
CA ILE A 247 21.41 8.17 -22.96
C ILE A 247 22.79 8.01 -23.60
N ASP A 248 23.41 9.14 -23.94
CA ASP A 248 24.71 9.18 -24.63
C ASP A 248 24.80 8.22 -25.84
N GLN A 249 23.77 8.27 -26.69
CA GLN A 249 23.63 7.41 -27.88
C GLN A 249 23.50 5.90 -27.60
N GLN A 250 23.41 5.48 -26.34
CA GLN A 250 23.23 4.08 -25.94
C GLN A 250 21.77 3.80 -25.58
N ARG A 251 21.14 2.83 -26.26
CA ARG A 251 19.80 2.33 -25.93
C ARG A 251 19.89 1.29 -24.81
N ALA A 252 19.20 1.52 -23.70
CA ALA A 252 19.10 0.55 -22.60
C ALA A 252 17.82 0.75 -21.77
N GLY A 253 17.47 -0.24 -20.94
CA GLY A 253 16.57 -0.07 -19.81
C GLY A 253 17.33 0.58 -18.66
N TRP A 254 17.23 1.90 -18.53
CA TRP A 254 18.08 2.64 -17.59
C TRP A 254 17.52 2.63 -16.17
N LEU A 255 18.37 2.18 -15.24
CA LEU A 255 18.27 2.44 -13.80
C LEU A 255 19.36 3.44 -13.41
N ARG A 256 19.16 4.18 -12.33
CA ARG A 256 20.20 5.03 -11.75
C ARG A 256 20.19 5.02 -10.24
N GLY A 257 21.38 5.07 -9.65
CA GLY A 257 21.58 5.44 -8.26
C GLY A 257 22.00 6.90 -8.19
N ARG A 258 21.26 7.73 -7.45
CA ARG A 258 21.53 9.18 -7.33
C ARG A 258 21.78 9.55 -5.89
N VAL A 259 22.89 10.28 -5.66
CA VAL A 259 23.25 10.77 -4.33
C VAL A 259 22.28 11.87 -3.93
N LEU A 260 21.66 11.71 -2.76
CA LEU A 260 20.76 12.71 -2.20
C LEU A 260 21.53 13.76 -1.40
N LYS A 261 20.92 14.93 -1.25
CA LYS A 261 21.36 15.86 -0.21
C LYS A 261 21.07 15.21 1.15
N PRO A 262 22.07 15.06 2.03
CA PRO A 262 21.89 14.42 3.32
C PRO A 262 20.96 15.24 4.23
N GLU A 263 20.23 14.54 5.08
CA GLU A 263 19.53 15.14 6.20
C GLU A 263 20.53 15.65 7.27
N PRO A 264 20.15 16.61 8.14
CA PRO A 264 21.08 17.25 9.08
C PRO A 264 21.94 16.31 9.94
N ASP A 265 21.41 15.15 10.30
CA ASP A 265 22.07 14.15 11.15
C ASP A 265 22.44 12.86 10.38
N GLN A 266 22.30 12.85 9.06
CA GLN A 266 22.59 11.68 8.23
C GLN A 266 24.07 11.65 7.84
N PRO A 267 24.83 10.59 8.21
CA PRO A 267 26.22 10.44 7.80
C PRO A 267 26.37 10.32 6.27
N THR A 268 27.38 10.97 5.70
CA THR A 268 27.62 11.06 4.24
C THR A 268 28.85 10.32 3.78
N TYR A 269 28.96 10.13 2.46
CA TYR A 269 30.19 9.64 1.83
C TYR A 269 31.31 10.66 2.01
N SER A 270 32.36 10.29 2.77
CA SER A 270 33.60 11.08 2.81
C SER A 270 34.53 10.78 1.63
N ALA A 271 34.35 9.61 1.00
CA ALA A 271 35.02 9.18 -0.22
C ALA A 271 34.05 8.35 -1.08
N SER A 272 34.24 8.40 -2.40
CA SER A 272 33.43 7.66 -3.37
C SER A 272 33.71 6.16 -3.28
N PRO A 273 32.67 5.31 -3.24
CA PRO A 273 32.86 3.87 -3.39
C PRO A 273 33.50 3.56 -4.74
N THR A 274 34.41 2.58 -4.77
CA THR A 274 35.00 2.08 -6.02
C THR A 274 34.36 0.78 -6.43
N ILE A 275 33.96 0.69 -7.70
CA ILE A 275 33.35 -0.50 -8.27
C ILE A 275 34.40 -1.22 -9.10
N LYS A 276 34.58 -2.52 -8.83
CA LYS A 276 35.43 -3.44 -9.61
C LYS A 276 34.62 -4.35 -10.53
N GLY A 277 33.35 -4.52 -10.23
CA GLY A 277 32.45 -5.42 -10.95
C GLY A 277 31.00 -5.14 -10.62
N LEU A 278 30.15 -5.31 -11.62
CA LEU A 278 28.71 -5.18 -11.52
C LEU A 278 28.11 -6.19 -12.48
N THR A 279 27.11 -6.92 -11.98
CA THR A 279 26.24 -7.72 -12.84
C THR A 279 24.80 -7.38 -12.49
N ALA A 280 23.92 -7.41 -13.49
CA ALA A 280 22.50 -7.19 -13.30
C ALA A 280 21.74 -8.40 -13.83
N PHE A 281 20.68 -8.81 -13.15
CA PHE A 281 19.79 -9.86 -13.62
C PHE A 281 18.41 -9.77 -12.96
N THR A 282 17.37 -10.16 -13.70
CA THR A 282 16.00 -10.22 -13.19
C THR A 282 15.80 -11.47 -12.34
N ILE A 283 15.21 -11.32 -11.15
CA ILE A 283 14.95 -12.43 -10.21
C ILE A 283 13.47 -12.57 -9.83
N GLY A 284 12.60 -11.71 -10.33
CA GLY A 284 11.17 -11.80 -10.05
C GLY A 284 10.37 -10.69 -10.70
N GLY A 285 9.10 -10.61 -10.33
CA GLY A 285 8.24 -9.50 -10.70
C GLY A 285 6.99 -9.41 -9.86
N THR A 286 6.36 -8.24 -9.87
CA THR A 286 5.28 -7.88 -8.98
C THR A 286 4.01 -7.63 -9.78
N ALA A 287 2.96 -8.40 -9.49
CA ALA A 287 1.65 -8.25 -10.10
C ALA A 287 0.66 -7.69 -9.08
N GLU A 288 -0.30 -6.89 -9.54
CA GLU A 288 -1.45 -6.53 -8.72
C GLU A 288 -2.41 -7.72 -8.62
N ALA A 289 -2.83 -8.04 -7.41
CA ALA A 289 -3.80 -9.08 -7.14
C ALA A 289 -4.96 -8.56 -6.27
N VAL A 290 -6.13 -9.14 -6.49
CA VAL A 290 -7.37 -8.84 -5.75
C VAL A 290 -7.80 -10.06 -4.96
N ASN A 291 -8.37 -9.86 -3.77
CA ASN A 291 -9.06 -10.92 -3.03
C ASN A 291 -10.40 -11.22 -3.72
N ALA A 292 -10.33 -12.02 -4.77
CA ALA A 292 -11.47 -12.44 -5.57
C ALA A 292 -11.14 -13.76 -6.28
N GLU A 293 -12.17 -14.45 -6.75
CA GLU A 293 -12.04 -15.62 -7.61
C GLU A 293 -12.46 -15.23 -9.03
N LEU A 294 -11.70 -15.69 -10.03
CA LEU A 294 -12.05 -15.50 -11.43
C LEU A 294 -13.06 -16.58 -11.86
N ILE A 295 -14.30 -16.16 -12.15
CA ILE A 295 -15.35 -17.02 -12.67
C ILE A 295 -15.56 -16.72 -14.15
N GLU A 296 -15.28 -17.69 -15.01
CA GLU A 296 -15.51 -17.62 -16.45
C GLU A 296 -16.68 -18.51 -16.87
N ASN A 297 -17.35 -18.14 -17.97
CA ASN A 297 -18.42 -18.93 -18.59
C ASN A 297 -19.57 -19.31 -17.64
N GLU A 298 -19.92 -18.43 -16.70
CA GLU A 298 -21.07 -18.63 -15.83
C GLU A 298 -22.38 -18.58 -16.62
N LEU A 299 -23.22 -19.61 -16.46
CA LEU A 299 -24.52 -19.66 -17.11
C LEU A 299 -25.49 -18.71 -16.41
N LEU A 300 -25.85 -17.61 -17.08
CA LEU A 300 -26.72 -16.56 -16.54
C LEU A 300 -28.22 -16.86 -16.67
N GLY A 301 -28.59 -17.76 -17.58
CA GLY A 301 -29.97 -18.08 -17.94
C GLY A 301 -30.23 -17.91 -19.44
N VAL A 302 -31.51 -17.96 -19.83
CA VAL A 302 -31.95 -17.79 -21.23
C VAL A 302 -32.63 -16.44 -21.39
N SER A 303 -32.22 -15.66 -22.40
CA SER A 303 -32.86 -14.38 -22.73
C SER A 303 -34.14 -14.60 -23.56
N GLU A 304 -35.12 -13.73 -23.35
CA GLU A 304 -36.36 -13.70 -24.13
C GLU A 304 -36.33 -12.58 -25.19
N GLY A 305 -35.20 -11.87 -25.34
CA GLY A 305 -35.03 -10.81 -26.34
C GLY A 305 -35.70 -9.48 -26.00
N VAL A 306 -36.16 -9.28 -24.76
CA VAL A 306 -36.80 -8.02 -24.32
C VAL A 306 -35.80 -7.09 -23.60
N PRO A 307 -35.93 -5.76 -23.74
CA PRO A 307 -35.08 -4.81 -23.01
C PRO A 307 -35.24 -4.90 -21.49
N GLY A 308 -34.16 -4.68 -20.74
CA GLY A 308 -34.20 -4.55 -19.28
C GLY A 308 -34.22 -5.86 -18.50
N GLN A 309 -33.97 -7.00 -19.15
CA GLN A 309 -33.84 -8.29 -18.46
C GLN A 309 -32.71 -8.27 -17.43
N ARG A 310 -32.93 -8.97 -16.30
CA ARG A 310 -31.98 -9.11 -15.21
C ARG A 310 -31.72 -10.58 -14.99
N PHE A 311 -30.44 -10.94 -14.92
CA PHE A 311 -30.00 -12.30 -14.64
C PHE A 311 -29.27 -12.33 -13.29
N GLY A 312 -29.49 -13.39 -12.52
CA GLY A 312 -28.81 -13.60 -11.26
C GLY A 312 -27.51 -14.36 -11.50
N LEU A 313 -26.40 -13.83 -10.97
CA LEU A 313 -25.14 -14.57 -10.89
C LEU A 313 -25.23 -15.57 -9.74
N LYS A 314 -24.72 -16.79 -9.95
CA LYS A 314 -24.56 -17.78 -8.89
C LYS A 314 -23.45 -17.34 -7.92
N HIS A 315 -22.40 -16.74 -8.46
CA HIS A 315 -21.29 -16.19 -7.67
C HIS A 315 -21.49 -14.69 -7.44
N ARG A 316 -21.52 -14.28 -6.16
CA ARG A 316 -21.76 -12.90 -5.74
C ARG A 316 -21.03 -12.62 -4.41
N PRO A 317 -20.64 -11.37 -4.13
CA PRO A 317 -20.76 -10.18 -4.98
C PRO A 317 -19.73 -10.14 -6.11
N VAL A 318 -20.03 -9.40 -7.19
CA VAL A 318 -19.04 -9.08 -8.23
C VAL A 318 -18.14 -7.98 -7.72
N VAL A 319 -16.84 -8.21 -7.76
CA VAL A 319 -15.84 -7.19 -7.42
C VAL A 319 -15.77 -6.19 -8.56
N PRO A 320 -15.95 -4.88 -8.32
CA PRO A 320 -15.71 -3.86 -9.34
C PRO A 320 -14.25 -3.94 -9.82
N GLY A 321 -14.07 -4.13 -11.13
CA GLY A 321 -12.76 -4.14 -11.79
C GLY A 321 -12.02 -2.83 -11.61
#